data_AF-A0A9D8YIV5-F1
#
_entry.id   AF-A0A9D8YIV5-F1
#
_cell.length_a   1.000
_cell.length_b   1.000
_cell.length_c   1.000
_cell.angle_alpha   90.00
_cell.angle_beta   90.00
_cell.angle_gamma   90.00
#
_symmetry.space_group_name_H-M   'P 1'
#
loop_
_entity.id
_entity.type
_entity.pdbx_description
1 polymer ?
#
loop_
_entity_poly.entity_id
_entity_poly.type
_entity_poly.pdbx_seq_one_letter_code
_entity_poly.pdbx_strand_id
1 'polypeptide(L)'
;MVYLAIAIPLLSAQPASAEPIAFAYKNWSDLRGILNVFDAFKQACLAQPVTKELPRELLPEGYQIVSSSLHGLGFDSDAEPKAVVLSVTGDEVKDFERGEPFIRLGFPAEAAPNGECDAGWKRAWDYDDGVQGVMTGTAAIFDSWMSFHLKAVRVSRPDDSFVVGKVYGNVSEWAVPCFGGAWCRVSVLLDLRLDEGIYLTMKRGDPPTAPGGG
;
A
#
# COMPACT_ATOMS: atom_id res chain seq x y z
N MET A 1 2.91 -7.76 -58.64
CA MET A 1 3.32 -7.83 -57.22
C MET A 1 2.57 -6.75 -56.47
N VAL A 2 1.60 -7.14 -55.64
CA VAL A 2 0.81 -6.22 -54.81
C VAL A 2 1.40 -6.28 -53.40
N TYR A 3 1.98 -5.17 -52.93
CA TYR A 3 2.40 -5.03 -51.54
C TYR A 3 1.17 -4.67 -50.70
N LEU A 4 0.69 -5.64 -49.90
CA LEU A 4 -0.30 -5.36 -48.85
C LEU A 4 0.46 -4.75 -47.67
N ALA A 5 0.32 -3.43 -47.48
CA ALA A 5 0.79 -2.76 -46.28
C ALA A 5 -0.18 -3.09 -45.14
N ILE A 6 0.26 -3.94 -44.20
CA ILE A 6 -0.46 -4.20 -42.96
C ILE A 6 -0.20 -3.01 -42.04
N ALA A 7 -1.15 -2.09 -41.98
CA ALA A 7 -1.20 -1.07 -40.94
C ALA A 7 -1.67 -1.74 -39.64
N ILE A 8 -0.74 -1.99 -38.71
CA ILE A 8 -1.07 -2.41 -37.34
C ILE A 8 -1.58 -1.16 -36.62
N PRO A 9 -2.86 -1.08 -36.22
CA PRO A 9 -3.30 0.01 -35.39
C PRO A 9 -2.61 -0.12 -34.03
N LEU A 10 -1.75 0.85 -33.71
CA LEU A 10 -1.31 1.10 -32.33
C LEU A 10 -2.58 1.38 -31.52
N LEU A 11 -3.08 0.38 -30.80
CA LEU A 11 -4.03 0.62 -29.71
C LEU A 11 -3.26 1.45 -28.68
N SER A 12 -3.45 2.76 -28.73
CA SER A 12 -3.17 3.63 -27.59
C SER A 12 -4.06 3.14 -26.46
N ALA A 13 -3.50 2.37 -25.54
CA ALA A 13 -4.15 2.09 -24.27
C ALA A 13 -4.37 3.45 -23.60
N GLN A 14 -5.61 3.97 -23.68
CA GLN A 14 -5.98 5.09 -22.84
C GLN A 14 -5.71 4.64 -21.39
N PRO A 15 -5.02 5.47 -20.57
CA PRO A 15 -4.90 5.16 -19.16
C PRO A 15 -6.31 4.94 -18.64
N ALA A 16 -6.56 3.76 -18.08
CA ALA A 16 -7.83 3.50 -17.42
C ALA A 16 -8.04 4.63 -16.41
N SER A 17 -9.19 5.30 -16.47
CA SER A 17 -9.58 6.26 -15.43
C SER A 17 -9.45 5.55 -14.08
N ALA A 18 -8.80 6.19 -13.10
CA ALA A 18 -8.77 5.62 -11.76
C ALA A 18 -10.22 5.51 -11.27
N GLU A 19 -10.56 4.35 -10.71
CA GLU A 19 -11.83 4.13 -10.04
C GLU A 19 -11.64 4.43 -8.54
N PRO A 20 -12.70 4.93 -7.85
CA PRO A 20 -12.65 5.09 -6.41
C PRO A 20 -12.33 3.77 -5.72
N ILE A 21 -11.47 3.82 -4.71
CA ILE A 21 -11.11 2.64 -3.93
C ILE A 21 -12.34 2.18 -3.15
N ALA A 22 -12.70 0.91 -3.31
CA ALA A 22 -13.74 0.26 -2.52
C ALA A 22 -13.13 -0.72 -1.52
N PHE A 23 -13.42 -0.52 -0.23
CA PHE A 23 -13.04 -1.46 0.82
C PHE A 23 -14.11 -2.53 0.97
N ALA A 24 -13.85 -3.71 0.40
CA ALA A 24 -14.79 -4.83 0.41
C ALA A 24 -14.99 -5.45 1.80
N TYR A 25 -14.04 -5.23 2.70
CA TYR A 25 -14.05 -5.79 4.04
C TYR A 25 -14.28 -4.72 5.07
N LYS A 26 -15.02 -5.07 6.12
CA LYS A 26 -15.13 -4.19 7.27
C LYS A 26 -13.83 -4.24 8.08
N ASN A 27 -13.44 -3.11 8.63
CA ASN A 27 -12.16 -2.96 9.33
C ASN A 27 -12.15 -3.47 10.79
N TRP A 28 -13.20 -4.17 11.23
CA TRP A 28 -13.35 -4.73 12.57
C TRP A 28 -13.24 -6.26 12.56
N SER A 29 -12.71 -6.78 13.66
CA SER A 29 -12.56 -8.18 14.05
C SER A 29 -11.86 -9.13 13.07
N ASP A 30 -11.34 -8.66 11.92
CA ASP A 30 -10.82 -9.57 10.88
C ASP A 30 -9.49 -9.14 10.27
N LEU A 31 -8.62 -10.12 10.03
CA LEU A 31 -7.38 -10.01 9.26
C LEU A 31 -7.61 -9.59 7.81
N ARG A 32 -8.85 -9.63 7.32
CA ARG A 32 -9.26 -9.07 6.01
C ARG A 32 -8.94 -7.58 5.86
N GLY A 33 -8.66 -6.83 6.94
CA GLY A 33 -8.07 -5.49 6.86
C GLY A 33 -6.73 -5.46 6.10
N ILE A 34 -5.94 -6.54 6.16
CA ILE A 34 -4.73 -6.70 5.35
C ILE A 34 -5.07 -6.70 3.85
N LEU A 35 -6.17 -7.34 3.46
CA LEU A 35 -6.62 -7.38 2.07
C LEU A 35 -7.10 -5.99 1.60
N ASN A 36 -7.77 -5.23 2.46
CA ASN A 36 -8.09 -3.83 2.17
C ASN A 36 -6.83 -3.00 1.88
N VAL A 37 -5.75 -3.20 2.65
CA VAL A 37 -4.45 -2.54 2.39
C VAL A 37 -3.87 -3.00 1.04
N PHE A 38 -3.90 -4.30 0.75
CA PHE A 38 -3.38 -4.82 -0.52
C PHE A 38 -4.14 -4.25 -1.73
N ASP A 39 -5.46 -4.20 -1.66
CA ASP A 39 -6.30 -3.68 -2.74
C ASP A 39 -6.12 -2.18 -2.91
N ALA A 40 -6.08 -1.41 -1.81
CA ALA A 40 -5.80 0.02 -1.85
C ALA A 40 -4.39 0.29 -2.40
N PHE A 41 -3.37 -0.44 -1.95
CA PHE A 41 -2.00 -0.28 -2.44
C PHE A 41 -1.88 -0.62 -3.93
N LYS A 42 -2.55 -1.68 -4.38
CA LYS A 42 -2.58 -2.06 -5.79
C LYS A 42 -3.21 -0.97 -6.66
N GLN A 43 -4.34 -0.42 -6.23
CA GLN A 43 -5.06 0.62 -6.98
C GLN A 43 -4.32 1.97 -6.93
N ALA A 44 -3.88 2.40 -5.75
CA ALA A 44 -3.29 3.71 -5.57
C ALA A 44 -1.82 3.79 -6.00
N CYS A 45 -1.03 2.76 -5.68
CA CYS A 45 0.42 2.83 -5.82
C CYS A 45 0.94 2.07 -7.03
N LEU A 46 0.33 0.94 -7.40
CA LEU A 46 0.88 0.06 -8.44
C LEU A 46 0.23 0.26 -9.81
N ALA A 47 -1.05 0.65 -9.87
CA ALA A 47 -1.78 0.77 -11.13
C ALA A 47 -1.37 1.99 -11.97
N GLN A 48 -0.88 3.06 -11.33
CA GLN A 48 -0.53 4.32 -11.99
C GLN A 48 0.49 5.17 -11.20
N PRO A 49 1.19 6.12 -11.85
CA PRO A 49 1.96 7.13 -11.15
C PRO A 49 1.04 8.09 -10.38
N VAL A 50 1.58 8.76 -9.37
CA VAL A 50 0.83 9.78 -8.61
C VAL A 50 0.73 11.05 -9.44
N THR A 51 -0.48 11.58 -9.58
CA THR A 51 -0.78 12.86 -10.23
C THR A 51 -1.48 13.81 -9.24
N LYS A 52 -1.69 15.06 -9.63
CA LYS A 52 -2.41 16.02 -8.78
C LYS A 52 -3.90 15.68 -8.64
N GLU A 53 -4.47 15.03 -9.65
CA GLU A 53 -5.87 14.67 -9.75
C GLU A 53 -6.17 13.34 -9.06
N LEU A 54 -5.16 12.45 -9.00
CA LEU A 54 -5.28 11.09 -8.46
C LEU A 54 -5.98 11.00 -7.09
N PRO A 55 -5.67 11.84 -6.10
CA PRO A 55 -6.32 11.75 -4.79
C PRO A 55 -7.84 11.87 -4.85
N ARG A 56 -8.38 12.67 -5.79
CA ARG A 56 -9.83 12.84 -5.97
C ARG A 56 -10.46 11.68 -6.71
N GLU A 57 -9.73 11.09 -7.65
CA GLU A 57 -10.20 9.93 -8.44
C GLU A 57 -10.27 8.67 -7.58
N LEU A 58 -9.30 8.47 -6.67
CA LEU A 58 -9.23 7.31 -5.79
C LEU A 58 -10.08 7.41 -4.53
N LEU A 59 -10.61 8.59 -4.20
CA LEU A 59 -11.19 8.89 -2.89
C LEU A 59 -12.24 7.84 -2.48
N PRO A 60 -11.97 7.02 -1.45
CA PRO A 60 -12.95 6.05 -0.98
C PRO A 60 -14.19 6.73 -0.39
N GLU A 61 -15.31 6.01 -0.34
CA GLU A 61 -16.51 6.51 0.32
C GLU A 61 -16.24 6.79 1.81
N GLY A 62 -16.66 7.97 2.29
CA GLY A 62 -16.46 8.39 3.68
C GLY A 62 -15.05 8.90 4.01
N TYR A 63 -14.15 8.93 3.03
CA TYR A 63 -12.81 9.48 3.19
C TYR A 63 -12.77 10.96 2.80
N GLN A 64 -11.78 11.65 3.35
CA GLN A 64 -11.41 13.01 3.00
C GLN A 64 -9.93 13.08 2.60
N ILE A 65 -9.60 14.14 1.86
CA ILE A 65 -8.23 14.44 1.45
C ILE A 65 -7.70 15.50 2.39
N VAL A 66 -6.66 15.18 3.15
CA VAL A 66 -5.97 16.12 4.05
C VAL A 66 -4.51 16.24 3.65
N SER A 67 -3.85 17.33 4.04
CA SER A 67 -2.40 17.43 3.86
C SER A 67 -1.70 16.38 4.73
N SER A 68 -0.58 15.83 4.26
CA SER A 68 0.18 14.84 5.04
C SER A 68 0.72 15.41 6.36
N SER A 69 0.98 16.72 6.42
CA SER A 69 1.39 17.39 7.66
C SER A 69 0.24 17.51 8.66
N LEU A 70 -0.97 17.77 8.19
CA LEU A 70 -2.16 17.82 9.04
C LEU A 70 -2.46 16.44 9.62
N HIS A 71 -2.42 15.40 8.78
CA HIS A 71 -2.73 14.03 9.20
C HIS A 71 -1.78 13.51 10.29
N GLY A 72 -0.46 13.64 10.09
CA GLY A 72 0.53 13.08 11.02
C GLY A 72 0.94 13.98 12.17
N LEU A 73 0.90 15.31 12.00
CA LEU A 73 1.41 16.27 12.99
C LEU A 73 0.36 17.26 13.50
N GLY A 74 -0.85 17.25 12.94
CA GLY A 74 -1.89 18.23 13.26
C GLY A 74 -1.58 19.64 12.73
N PHE A 75 -0.60 19.79 11.84
CA PHE A 75 -0.22 21.09 11.28
C PHE A 75 -0.89 21.32 9.93
N ASP A 76 -1.83 22.26 9.93
CA ASP A 76 -2.37 22.81 8.71
C ASP A 76 -1.51 23.99 8.22
N SER A 77 -1.34 24.08 6.90
CA SER A 77 -0.57 25.14 6.25
C SER A 77 -1.37 25.66 5.07
N ASP A 78 -1.40 26.99 4.90
CA ASP A 78 -2.03 27.62 3.74
C ASP A 78 -1.28 27.36 2.40
N ALA A 79 -0.13 26.66 2.44
CA ALA A 79 0.63 26.31 1.25
C ALA A 79 0.05 25.09 0.52
N GLU A 80 0.24 25.02 -0.80
CA GLU A 80 -0.15 23.84 -1.58
C GLU A 80 0.61 22.60 -1.04
N PRO A 81 -0.10 21.53 -0.67
CA PRO A 81 0.52 20.37 -0.04
C PRO A 81 1.40 19.64 -1.06
N LYS A 82 2.61 19.23 -0.64
CA LYS A 82 3.49 18.34 -1.44
C LYS A 82 3.06 16.88 -1.37
N ALA A 83 2.29 16.53 -0.34
CA ALA A 83 1.73 15.21 -0.16
C ALA A 83 0.37 15.33 0.55
N VAL A 84 -0.54 14.46 0.18
CA VAL A 84 -1.87 14.35 0.77
C VAL A 84 -2.12 12.95 1.31
N VAL A 85 -3.08 12.83 2.21
CA VAL A 85 -3.52 11.56 2.77
C VAL A 85 -5.02 11.41 2.53
N LEU A 86 -5.42 10.25 2.01
CA LEU A 86 -6.80 9.79 2.01
C LEU A 86 -7.05 9.15 3.37
N SER A 87 -7.89 9.79 4.19
CA SER A 87 -8.13 9.42 5.57
C SER A 87 -9.61 9.57 5.91
N VAL A 88 -10.15 8.71 6.78
CA VAL A 88 -11.54 8.83 7.27
C VAL A 88 -11.66 10.02 8.21
N THR A 89 -10.76 10.13 9.18
CA THR A 89 -10.87 11.10 10.26
C THR A 89 -10.07 12.38 10.06
N GLY A 90 -9.15 12.36 9.09
CA GLY A 90 -8.19 13.43 8.82
C GLY A 90 -7.03 13.47 9.82
N ASP A 91 -6.92 12.47 10.70
CA ASP A 91 -6.06 12.43 11.87
C ASP A 91 -5.51 11.01 12.03
N GLU A 92 -4.18 10.88 11.99
CA GLU A 92 -3.52 9.58 12.02
C GLU A 92 -3.88 8.77 13.27
N VAL A 93 -3.91 9.43 14.43
CA VAL A 93 -4.20 8.76 15.71
C VAL A 93 -5.62 8.23 15.71
N LYS A 94 -6.60 9.03 15.25
CA LYS A 94 -8.00 8.60 15.22
C LYS A 94 -8.28 7.54 14.15
N ASP A 95 -7.62 7.60 13.01
CA ASP A 95 -7.71 6.52 12.02
C ASP A 95 -7.18 5.21 12.63
N PHE A 96 -6.09 5.27 13.40
CA PHE A 96 -5.52 4.11 14.08
C PHE A 96 -6.42 3.56 15.19
N GLU A 97 -7.01 4.44 16.00
CA GLU A 97 -7.98 4.05 17.02
C GLU A 97 -9.20 3.33 16.41
N ARG A 98 -9.61 3.75 15.21
CA ARG A 98 -10.74 3.16 14.49
C ARG A 98 -10.36 1.98 13.59
N GLY A 99 -9.08 1.70 13.42
CA GLY A 99 -8.60 0.66 12.52
C GLY A 99 -8.83 0.98 11.04
N GLU A 100 -8.92 2.26 10.66
CA GLU A 100 -9.16 2.65 9.27
C GLU A 100 -7.85 2.71 8.49
N PRO A 101 -7.76 2.10 7.29
CA PRO A 101 -6.59 2.24 6.45
C PRO A 101 -6.49 3.66 5.89
N PHE A 102 -5.26 4.12 5.64
CA PHE A 102 -4.98 5.40 5.01
C PHE A 102 -4.06 5.22 3.80
N ILE A 103 -4.14 6.15 2.85
CA ILE A 103 -3.27 6.17 1.67
C ILE A 103 -2.58 7.52 1.61
N ARG A 104 -1.26 7.56 1.65
CA ARG A 104 -0.47 8.78 1.45
C ARG A 104 0.03 8.84 0.01
N LEU A 105 -0.16 10.00 -0.61
CA LEU A 105 0.22 10.30 -1.97
C LEU A 105 1.12 11.53 -1.97
N GLY A 106 2.42 11.32 -2.22
CA GLY A 106 3.39 12.40 -2.44
C GLY A 106 3.42 12.77 -3.91
N PHE A 107 3.21 14.04 -4.23
CA PHE A 107 3.17 14.50 -5.62
C PHE A 107 4.56 14.40 -6.28
N PRO A 108 4.62 14.25 -7.62
CA PRO A 108 5.86 14.18 -8.36
C PRO A 108 6.83 15.31 -8.04
N ALA A 109 8.09 14.95 -7.84
CA ALA A 109 9.22 15.85 -7.64
C ALA A 109 10.43 15.36 -8.45
N GLU A 110 11.48 16.18 -8.55
CA GLU A 110 12.69 15.82 -9.31
C GLU A 110 13.31 14.48 -8.85
N ALA A 111 13.36 14.25 -7.53
CA ALA A 111 13.87 13.00 -6.95
C ALA A 111 12.88 11.82 -7.01
N ALA A 112 11.59 12.08 -7.31
CA ALA A 112 10.54 11.08 -7.35
C ALA A 112 9.54 11.44 -8.47
N PRO A 113 9.90 11.24 -9.76
CA PRO A 113 9.10 11.71 -10.90
C PRO A 113 7.74 11.01 -11.02
N ASN A 114 7.59 9.83 -10.42
CA ASN A 114 6.32 9.10 -10.36
C ASN A 114 5.52 9.40 -9.07
N GLY A 115 6.02 10.29 -8.22
CA GLY A 115 5.53 10.55 -6.87
C GLY A 115 5.80 9.43 -5.88
N GLU A 116 5.48 9.68 -4.62
CA GLU A 116 5.54 8.70 -3.54
C GLU A 116 4.15 8.13 -3.26
N CYS A 117 4.06 6.85 -2.93
CA CYS A 117 2.79 6.25 -2.54
C CYS A 117 3.00 5.19 -1.47
N ASP A 118 2.18 5.27 -0.43
CA ASP A 118 2.12 4.30 0.65
C ASP A 118 0.70 4.09 1.14
N ALA A 119 0.41 2.87 1.54
CA ALA A 119 -0.82 2.49 2.22
C ALA A 119 -0.46 1.94 3.59
N GLY A 120 -1.19 2.39 4.60
CA GLY A 120 -0.97 2.01 5.98
C GLY A 120 -2.25 1.64 6.68
N TRP A 121 -2.11 0.79 7.70
CA TRP A 121 -3.20 0.35 8.55
C TRP A 121 -2.64 -0.03 9.91
N LYS A 122 -3.23 0.53 10.96
CA LYS A 122 -2.94 0.17 12.35
C LYS A 122 -4.24 -0.13 13.04
N ARG A 123 -4.27 -1.17 13.86
CA ARG A 123 -5.48 -1.58 14.56
C ARG A 123 -5.17 -2.35 15.84
N ALA A 124 -5.84 -1.99 16.94
CA ALA A 124 -5.82 -2.76 18.18
C ALA A 124 -6.68 -4.03 18.12
N TRP A 125 -6.36 -5.02 18.96
CA TRP A 125 -7.23 -6.19 19.15
C TRP A 125 -8.56 -5.77 19.77
N ASP A 126 -9.66 -6.33 19.26
CA ASP A 126 -11.02 -6.16 19.79
C ASP A 126 -11.56 -7.43 20.44
N TYR A 127 -10.69 -8.42 20.64
CA TYR A 127 -10.95 -9.67 21.33
C TYR A 127 -9.68 -10.15 22.03
N ASP A 128 -9.83 -10.81 23.18
CA ASP A 128 -8.69 -11.33 23.96
C ASP A 128 -8.37 -12.80 23.61
N ASP A 129 -9.41 -13.60 23.34
CA ASP A 129 -9.26 -15.03 23.11
C ASP A 129 -8.73 -15.32 21.69
N GLY A 130 -7.70 -16.17 21.61
CA GLY A 130 -7.17 -16.66 20.34
C GLY A 130 -6.23 -15.70 19.60
N VAL A 131 -5.96 -14.49 20.12
CA VAL A 131 -5.06 -13.50 19.51
C VAL A 131 -3.70 -14.09 19.16
N GLN A 132 -3.07 -14.83 20.08
CA GLN A 132 -1.78 -15.47 19.85
C GLN A 132 -1.81 -16.42 18.63
N GLY A 133 -2.89 -17.18 18.46
CA GLY A 133 -3.06 -18.10 17.35
C GLY A 133 -3.24 -17.34 16.03
N VAL A 134 -4.07 -16.30 16.03
CA VAL A 134 -4.28 -15.40 14.89
C VAL A 134 -2.96 -14.74 14.48
N MET A 135 -2.24 -14.13 15.41
CA MET A 135 -0.94 -13.50 15.14
C MET A 135 0.06 -14.46 14.54
N THR A 136 0.21 -15.65 15.14
CA THR A 136 1.16 -16.66 14.68
C THR A 136 0.78 -17.16 13.28
N GLY A 137 -0.51 -17.38 13.03
CA GLY A 137 -1.03 -17.76 11.72
C GLY A 137 -0.76 -16.69 10.65
N THR A 138 -1.08 -15.43 10.95
CA THR A 138 -0.81 -14.30 10.05
C THR A 138 0.67 -14.20 9.71
N ALA A 139 1.54 -14.21 10.73
CA ALA A 139 2.99 -14.12 10.53
C ALA A 139 3.53 -15.25 9.63
N ALA A 140 2.97 -16.47 9.76
CA ALA A 140 3.39 -17.62 8.96
C ALA A 140 2.92 -17.55 7.49
N ILE A 141 1.77 -16.94 7.20
CA ILE A 141 1.16 -16.94 5.86
C ILE A 141 1.28 -15.61 5.10
N PHE A 142 1.66 -14.53 5.76
CA PHE A 142 1.66 -13.18 5.20
C PHE A 142 2.44 -13.07 3.89
N ASP A 143 3.65 -13.64 3.83
CA ASP A 143 4.49 -13.68 2.64
C ASP A 143 3.80 -14.38 1.45
N SER A 144 3.03 -15.44 1.73
CA SER A 144 2.27 -16.17 0.71
C SER A 144 1.09 -15.32 0.22
N TRP A 145 0.41 -14.60 1.12
CA TRP A 145 -0.63 -13.66 0.73
C TRP A 145 -0.09 -12.51 -0.13
N MET A 146 1.04 -11.92 0.27
CA MET A 146 1.75 -10.90 -0.51
C MET A 146 2.05 -11.41 -1.93
N SER A 147 2.65 -12.59 -2.03
CA SER A 147 2.99 -13.21 -3.32
C SER A 147 1.76 -13.45 -4.19
N PHE A 148 0.68 -13.96 -3.60
CA PHE A 148 -0.56 -14.29 -4.31
C PHE A 148 -1.34 -13.04 -4.76
N HIS A 149 -1.64 -12.12 -3.84
CA HIS A 149 -2.52 -10.97 -4.11
C HIS A 149 -1.87 -9.91 -5.00
N LEU A 150 -0.57 -9.69 -4.83
CA LEU A 150 0.17 -8.66 -5.56
C LEU A 150 1.01 -9.20 -6.71
N LYS A 151 1.07 -10.53 -6.91
CA LYS A 151 2.03 -11.17 -7.84
C LYS A 151 3.47 -10.79 -7.49
N ALA A 152 3.75 -10.68 -6.20
CA ALA A 152 5.00 -10.19 -5.66
C ALA A 152 6.06 -11.30 -5.62
N VAL A 153 7.32 -10.93 -5.83
CA VAL A 153 8.49 -11.79 -5.65
C VAL A 153 9.37 -11.18 -4.58
N ARG A 154 9.65 -11.91 -3.48
CA ARG A 154 10.50 -11.41 -2.41
C ARG A 154 11.93 -11.22 -2.93
N VAL A 155 12.52 -10.06 -2.67
CA VAL A 155 13.91 -9.72 -3.04
C VAL A 155 14.80 -9.52 -1.82
N SER A 156 14.23 -9.32 -0.63
CA SER A 156 14.98 -9.39 0.62
C SER A 156 15.14 -10.83 1.11
N ARG A 157 16.14 -11.08 1.95
CA ARG A 157 16.28 -12.37 2.64
C ARG A 157 15.02 -12.65 3.49
N PRO A 158 14.44 -13.86 3.42
CA PRO A 158 13.38 -14.27 4.35
C PRO A 158 13.95 -14.49 5.75
N ASP A 159 13.14 -14.25 6.77
CA ASP A 159 13.51 -14.62 8.14
C ASP A 159 13.67 -16.14 8.20
N ASP A 160 14.82 -16.58 8.70
CA ASP A 160 15.23 -18.00 8.74
C ASP A 160 14.92 -18.67 10.09
N SER A 161 14.30 -17.93 11.01
CA SER A 161 13.86 -18.44 12.30
C SER A 161 12.44 -17.96 12.61
N PHE A 162 11.60 -18.89 13.03
CA PHE A 162 10.23 -18.62 13.45
C PHE A 162 10.00 -19.29 14.80
N VAL A 163 9.80 -18.47 15.84
CA VAL A 163 9.54 -18.92 17.20
C VAL A 163 8.29 -18.22 17.70
N VAL A 164 7.43 -18.96 18.42
CA VAL A 164 6.23 -18.37 19.01
C VAL A 164 6.61 -17.25 19.97
N GLY A 165 6.09 -16.05 19.72
CA GLY A 165 6.46 -14.84 20.46
C GLY A 165 5.27 -13.91 20.69
N LYS A 166 5.45 -12.95 21.60
CA LYS A 166 4.48 -11.87 21.84
C LYS A 166 4.52 -10.78 20.77
N VAL A 167 5.56 -10.79 19.94
CA VAL A 167 5.79 -9.83 18.87
C VAL A 167 6.29 -10.59 17.64
N TYR A 168 5.71 -10.29 16.47
CA TYR A 168 6.22 -10.72 15.17
C TYR A 168 6.39 -9.47 14.30
N GLY A 169 7.65 -9.10 14.05
CA GLY A 169 7.99 -8.02 13.13
C GLY A 169 8.61 -8.58 11.85
N ASN A 170 8.14 -8.12 10.69
CA ASN A 170 8.72 -8.42 9.39
C ASN A 170 8.95 -7.12 8.63
N VAL A 171 10.21 -6.88 8.28
CA VAL A 171 10.60 -5.86 7.31
C VAL A 171 11.07 -6.58 6.07
N SER A 172 10.35 -6.42 4.96
CA SER A 172 10.64 -7.15 3.73
C SER A 172 10.60 -6.25 2.50
N GLU A 173 11.37 -6.65 1.49
CA GLU A 173 11.36 -5.99 0.18
C GLU A 173 10.89 -6.97 -0.89
N TRP A 174 10.05 -6.47 -1.78
CA TRP A 174 9.40 -7.23 -2.82
C TRP A 174 9.55 -6.54 -4.17
N ALA A 175 9.70 -7.32 -5.23
CA ALA A 175 9.50 -6.86 -6.61
C ALA A 175 8.05 -7.16 -7.00
N VAL A 176 7.33 -6.14 -7.47
CA VAL A 176 5.91 -6.25 -7.83
C VAL A 176 5.66 -5.61 -9.20
N PRO A 177 4.86 -6.23 -10.10
CA PRO A 177 4.46 -5.58 -11.34
C PRO A 177 3.71 -4.27 -11.06
N CYS A 178 4.06 -3.21 -11.79
CA CYS A 178 3.40 -1.91 -11.69
C CYS A 178 3.19 -1.29 -13.08
N PHE A 179 2.61 -0.08 -13.08
CA PHE A 179 2.25 0.67 -14.28
C PHE A 179 3.37 0.74 -15.34
N GLY A 180 2.96 0.89 -16.60
CA GLY A 180 3.91 0.95 -17.72
C GLY A 180 4.63 -0.38 -18.01
N GLY A 181 4.16 -1.50 -17.44
CA GLY A 181 4.80 -2.80 -17.59
C GLY A 181 6.11 -2.94 -16.80
N ALA A 182 6.36 -2.05 -15.84
CA ALA A 182 7.55 -2.04 -15.01
C ALA A 182 7.44 -2.98 -13.80
N TRP A 183 8.55 -3.15 -13.10
CA TRP A 183 8.62 -3.75 -11.77
C TRP A 183 8.98 -2.67 -10.76
N CYS A 184 8.20 -2.55 -9.70
CA CYS A 184 8.43 -1.62 -8.61
C CYS A 184 8.98 -2.39 -7.40
N ARG A 185 9.92 -1.80 -6.66
CA ARG A 185 10.25 -2.28 -5.32
C ARG A 185 9.13 -1.89 -4.38
N VAL A 186 8.75 -2.77 -3.47
CA VAL A 186 7.77 -2.52 -2.42
C VAL A 186 8.42 -2.88 -1.10
N SER A 187 8.53 -1.88 -0.20
CA SER A 187 8.96 -2.09 1.17
C SER A 187 7.72 -2.33 2.02
N VAL A 188 7.75 -3.40 2.81
CA VAL A 188 6.66 -3.80 3.69
C VAL A 188 7.16 -3.86 5.12
N LEU A 189 6.40 -3.26 6.03
CA LEU A 189 6.53 -3.43 7.46
C LEU A 189 5.24 -4.07 7.96
N LEU A 190 5.33 -5.27 8.51
CA LEU A 190 4.29 -5.89 9.31
C LEU A 190 4.79 -6.01 10.73
N ASP A 191 4.09 -5.43 11.70
CA ASP A 191 4.35 -5.60 13.13
C ASP A 191 3.06 -6.11 13.79
N LEU A 192 3.14 -7.29 14.41
CA LEU A 192 2.06 -7.92 15.15
C LEU A 192 2.48 -7.98 16.60
N ARG A 193 1.73 -7.33 17.49
CA ARG A 193 2.01 -7.27 18.93
C ARG A 193 0.82 -7.74 19.72
N LEU A 194 1.05 -8.63 20.69
CA LEU A 194 -0.02 -9.25 21.46
C LEU A 194 -0.83 -8.23 22.26
N ASP A 195 -0.18 -7.15 22.71
CA ASP A 195 -0.76 -6.07 23.52
C ASP A 195 -1.22 -4.86 22.71
N GLU A 196 -0.63 -4.59 21.54
CA GLU A 196 -0.96 -3.39 20.76
C GLU A 196 -1.83 -3.65 19.52
N GLY A 197 -1.77 -4.83 18.91
CA GLY A 197 -2.51 -5.13 17.68
C GLY A 197 -1.64 -5.40 16.45
N ILE A 198 -2.13 -4.91 15.31
CA ILE A 198 -1.51 -5.05 13.99
C ILE A 198 -1.09 -3.69 13.49
N TYR A 199 0.10 -3.63 12.90
CA TYR A 199 0.57 -2.51 12.11
C TYR A 199 1.10 -3.02 10.78
N LEU A 200 0.55 -2.50 9.67
CA LEU A 200 0.95 -2.84 8.32
C LEU A 200 1.15 -1.55 7.54
N THR A 201 2.34 -1.39 6.96
CA THR A 201 2.65 -0.31 6.03
C THR A 201 3.30 -0.89 4.78
N MET A 202 2.86 -0.42 3.63
CA MET A 202 3.40 -0.77 2.32
C MET A 202 3.79 0.50 1.59
N LYS A 203 5.03 0.58 1.12
CA LYS A 203 5.55 1.73 0.39
C LYS A 203 6.08 1.31 -0.97
N ARG A 204 5.68 2.02 -2.02
CA ARG A 204 6.27 1.87 -3.35
C ARG A 204 7.59 2.63 -3.40
N GLY A 205 8.64 1.92 -3.81
CA GLY A 205 9.95 2.48 -4.13
C GLY A 205 10.27 2.37 -5.62
N ASP A 206 11.47 2.79 -5.97
CA ASP A 206 12.02 2.67 -7.32
C ASP A 206 12.17 1.20 -7.75
N PRO A 207 12.31 0.92 -9.05
CA PRO A 207 12.55 -0.43 -9.52
C PRO A 207 13.70 -1.11 -8.77
N PRO A 208 13.60 -2.41 -8.46
CA PRO A 208 14.67 -3.12 -7.79
C PRO A 208 15.93 -3.07 -8.65
N THR A 209 17.05 -2.70 -8.04
CA THR A 209 18.37 -2.75 -8.67
C THR A 209 18.67 -4.19 -9.10
N ALA A 210 19.10 -4.37 -10.36
CA ALA A 210 19.50 -5.69 -10.85
C ALA A 210 20.62 -6.25 -9.95
N PRO A 211 20.57 -7.54 -9.58
CA PRO A 211 21.65 -8.15 -8.80
C PRO A 211 22.93 -8.16 -9.63
N GLY A 212 23.93 -7.37 -9.24
CA GLY A 212 25.28 -7.39 -9.86
C GLY A 212 25.89 -6.05 -10.29
N GLY A 213 25.29 -4.90 -9.98
CA GLY A 213 25.90 -3.60 -10.23
C GLY A 213 26.66 -3.06 -9.01
N GLY A 214 27.86 -3.59 -8.77
CA GLY A 214 28.82 -3.11 -7.76
C GLY A 214 30.24 -3.24 -8.27
#